data_AF-A0AA88HAE5-F1
#
_entry.id   AF-A0AA88HAE5-F1
#
_cell.length_a   1.000
_cell.length_b   1.000
_cell.length_c   1.000
_cell.angle_alpha   90.00
_cell.angle_beta   90.00
_cell.angle_gamma   90.00
#
_symmetry.space_group_name_H-M   'P 1'
#
loop_
_entity.id
_entity.type
_entity.pdbx_description
1 polymer ?
#
loop_
_entity_poly.entity_id
_entity_poly.type
_entity_poly.pdbx_seq_one_letter_code
_entity_poly.pdbx_strand_id
1 'polypeptide(L)'
;MMFVIFWQFNKHQDDIRASGPAHEPEAMLVDLNKQTDRERYALSDKPTMIGRIPANDIDRYDSVVIADVTIGRRHAVLDFHDNAFWIQDQGSVNGTYVNGHRIEGERRLQDGDEIKSA
;
A
#
# COMPACT_ATOMS: atom_id res chain seq x y z
N MET A 1 9.94 4.74 -8.97
CA MET A 1 9.21 4.02 -7.92
C MET A 1 7.94 3.51 -8.56
N MET A 2 7.59 2.25 -8.36
CA MET A 2 6.62 1.53 -9.19
C MET A 2 6.06 0.43 -8.29
N PHE A 3 4.76 0.40 -8.06
CA PHE A 3 4.10 -0.61 -7.22
C PHE A 3 2.84 -1.09 -7.94
N VAL A 4 2.72 -2.36 -8.28
CA VAL A 4 1.51 -2.93 -8.91
C VAL A 4 0.63 -3.60 -7.85
N ILE A 5 -0.69 -3.42 -7.97
CA ILE A 5 -1.72 -4.09 -7.13
C ILE A 5 -2.34 -5.23 -7.94
N PHE A 6 -2.65 -6.40 -7.38
CA PHE A 6 -3.60 -7.33 -8.03
C PHE A 6 -4.56 -8.09 -7.06
N TRP A 7 -5.85 -8.10 -7.46
CA TRP A 7 -7.13 -8.80 -7.21
C TRP A 7 -7.90 -8.83 -5.87
N GLN A 8 -9.07 -8.19 -5.92
CA GLN A 8 -10.26 -8.39 -5.10
C GLN A 8 -11.16 -9.43 -5.79
N PHE A 9 -11.32 -10.64 -5.22
CA PHE A 9 -12.38 -11.53 -5.71
C PHE A 9 -13.75 -10.93 -5.37
N ASN A 10 -14.53 -10.68 -6.41
CA ASN A 10 -15.97 -10.49 -6.33
C ASN A 10 -16.55 -11.72 -5.61
N LYS A 11 -16.87 -11.62 -4.31
CA LYS A 11 -17.73 -12.62 -3.67
C LYS A 11 -19.05 -12.55 -4.41
N HIS A 12 -19.29 -13.55 -5.25
CA HIS A 12 -20.62 -13.90 -5.69
C HIS A 12 -21.49 -13.87 -4.43
N GLN A 13 -22.56 -13.07 -4.46
CA GLN A 13 -23.62 -13.18 -3.48
C GLN A 13 -23.99 -14.66 -3.39
N ASP A 14 -24.15 -15.13 -2.16
CA ASP A 14 -24.36 -16.52 -1.74
C ASP A 14 -23.07 -17.20 -1.25
N ASP A 15 -22.69 -16.94 0.00
CA ASP A 15 -22.32 -18.02 0.91
C ASP A 15 -22.30 -17.57 2.37
N ILE A 16 -23.22 -18.15 3.13
CA ILE A 16 -23.45 -18.00 4.56
C ILE A 16 -22.54 -18.98 5.31
N ARG A 17 -21.80 -18.46 6.30
CA ARG A 17 -21.03 -19.18 7.36
C ARG A 17 -19.71 -19.87 6.95
N ALA A 18 -18.60 -19.35 7.45
CA ALA A 18 -17.58 -20.16 8.14
C ALA A 18 -16.58 -19.27 8.90
N SER A 19 -16.51 -19.45 10.22
CA SER A 19 -15.37 -19.07 11.05
C SER A 19 -14.19 -20.01 10.78
N GLY A 20 -13.05 -19.48 10.31
CA GLY A 20 -11.76 -20.17 10.10
C GLY A 20 -10.61 -19.14 10.09
N PRO A 21 -9.35 -19.51 10.42
CA PRO A 21 -8.34 -18.59 10.93
C PRO A 21 -7.66 -17.77 9.82
N ALA A 22 -7.26 -16.53 10.17
CA ALA A 22 -6.46 -15.59 9.39
C ALA A 22 -6.94 -15.37 7.95
N HIS A 23 -7.68 -14.29 7.71
CA HIS A 23 -7.93 -13.78 6.36
C HIS A 23 -6.60 -13.75 5.60
N GLU A 24 -6.50 -14.50 4.49
CA GLU A 24 -5.42 -14.29 3.54
C GLU A 24 -5.47 -12.83 3.07
N PRO A 25 -4.33 -12.15 2.93
CA PRO A 25 -4.30 -10.76 2.53
C PRO A 25 -4.98 -10.60 1.16
N GLU A 26 -6.05 -9.80 1.12
CA GLU A 26 -6.86 -9.58 -0.09
C GLU A 26 -6.15 -8.71 -1.14
N ALA A 27 -4.96 -8.18 -0.83
CA ALA A 27 -4.08 -7.53 -1.80
C ALA A 27 -2.61 -7.70 -1.43
N MET A 28 -1.76 -7.60 -2.45
CA MET A 28 -0.31 -7.63 -2.32
C MET A 28 0.28 -6.36 -2.94
N LEU A 29 1.27 -5.80 -2.25
CA LEU A 29 2.16 -4.77 -2.78
C LEU A 29 3.45 -5.44 -3.26
N VAL A 30 3.80 -5.27 -4.53
CA VAL A 30 4.98 -5.91 -5.12
C VAL A 30 6.07 -4.86 -5.39
N ASP A 31 7.28 -5.12 -4.91
CA ASP A 31 8.46 -4.29 -5.25
C ASP A 31 9.04 -4.74 -6.59
N LEU A 32 8.79 -3.94 -7.62
CA LEU A 32 9.20 -4.22 -8.99
C LEU A 32 10.66 -3.83 -9.27
N ASN A 33 11.27 -2.99 -8.43
CA ASN A 33 12.62 -2.47 -8.66
C ASN A 33 13.64 -2.95 -7.61
N LYS A 34 13.25 -3.82 -6.68
CA LYS A 34 14.10 -4.37 -5.61
C LYS A 34 14.76 -3.28 -4.77
N GLN A 35 14.00 -2.25 -4.42
CA GLN A 35 14.45 -1.11 -3.61
C GLN A 35 14.16 -1.28 -2.11
N THR A 36 13.44 -2.35 -1.77
CA THR A 36 13.04 -2.70 -0.41
C THR A 36 13.72 -4.00 0.04
N ASP A 37 13.47 -4.40 1.29
CA ASP A 37 13.98 -5.65 1.86
C ASP A 37 13.21 -6.90 1.41
N ARG A 38 12.02 -6.74 0.78
CA ARG A 38 11.15 -7.86 0.37
C ARG A 38 10.55 -7.61 -1.00
N GLU A 39 10.45 -8.66 -1.81
CA GLU A 39 9.83 -8.54 -3.13
C GLU A 39 8.31 -8.32 -3.07
N ARG A 40 7.65 -8.73 -1.97
CA ARG A 40 6.20 -8.63 -1.79
C ARG A 40 5.81 -8.36 -0.34
N TYR A 41 4.77 -7.55 -0.17
CA TYR A 41 4.14 -7.24 1.11
C TYR A 41 2.66 -7.58 1.04
N ALA A 42 2.20 -8.38 2.00
CA ALA A 42 0.79 -8.61 2.23
C ALA A 42 0.14 -7.33 2.75
N LEU A 43 -0.92 -6.85 2.09
CA LEU A 43 -1.72 -5.75 2.60
C LEU A 43 -2.90 -6.31 3.39
N SER A 44 -3.16 -5.68 4.53
CA SER A 44 -4.27 -6.01 5.42
C SER A 44 -5.10 -4.75 5.69
N ASP A 45 -6.05 -4.85 6.61
CA ASP A 45 -6.78 -3.69 7.15
C ASP A 45 -5.89 -2.77 8.01
N LYS A 46 -4.70 -3.23 8.41
CA LYS A 46 -3.72 -2.41 9.12
C LYS A 46 -3.03 -1.44 8.14
N PRO A 47 -3.00 -0.13 8.45
CA PRO A 47 -2.36 0.86 7.59
C PRO A 47 -0.87 0.56 7.37
N THR A 48 -0.41 0.71 6.13
CA THR A 48 0.99 0.49 5.75
C THR A 48 1.67 1.82 5.44
N MET A 49 2.70 2.15 6.20
CA MET A 49 3.54 3.33 5.97
C MET A 49 4.61 3.03 4.93
N ILE A 50 4.66 3.84 3.87
CA ILE A 50 5.75 3.84 2.89
C ILE A 50 6.68 5.00 3.22
N GLY A 51 7.97 4.72 3.41
CA GLY A 51 8.94 5.76 3.71
C GLY A 51 10.37 5.26 3.76
N ARG A 52 11.30 6.15 4.06
CA ARG A 52 12.73 5.82 4.17
C ARG A 52 13.11 5.15 5.49
N ILE A 53 12.26 5.27 6.50
CA ILE A 53 12.46 4.61 7.79
C ILE A 53 11.18 3.87 8.18
N PRO A 54 11.26 2.84 9.02
CA PRO A 54 10.08 2.22 9.60
C PRO A 54 9.20 3.23 10.34
N ALA A 55 7.90 2.95 10.44
CA ALA A 55 7.01 3.69 11.31
C ALA A 55 7.46 3.55 12.78
N ASN A 56 7.38 4.65 13.54
CA ASN A 56 7.72 4.62 14.96
C ASN A 56 6.69 3.83 15.79
N ASP A 57 5.43 3.84 15.36
CA ASP A 57 4.30 3.16 16.00
C ASP A 57 4.02 1.86 15.23
N ILE A 58 4.84 0.84 15.52
CA ILE A 58 4.80 -0.46 14.83
C ILE A 58 3.53 -1.26 15.15
N ASP A 59 2.88 -0.96 16.27
CA ASP A 59 1.61 -1.59 16.64
C ASP A 59 0.49 -1.05 15.76
N ARG A 60 0.57 0.22 15.35
CA ARG A 60 -0.41 0.87 14.49
C ARG A 60 -0.14 0.70 12.99
N TYR A 61 1.13 0.68 12.57
CA TYR A 61 1.50 0.67 11.17
C TYR A 61 2.40 -0.52 10.81
N ASP A 62 2.11 -1.13 9.67
CA ASP A 62 3.14 -1.87 8.96
C ASP A 62 4.04 -0.90 8.18
N SER A 63 5.21 -1.36 7.75
CA SER A 63 6.21 -0.49 7.12
C SER A 63 6.81 -1.11 5.88
N VAL A 64 6.81 -0.33 4.80
CA VAL A 64 7.57 -0.59 3.58
C VAL A 64 8.68 0.44 3.53
N VAL A 65 9.92 -0.04 3.69
CA VAL A 65 11.08 0.82 3.81
C VAL A 65 11.84 0.87 2.50
N ILE A 66 11.99 2.08 1.95
CA ILE A 66 12.73 2.33 0.71
C ILE A 66 13.93 3.21 1.03
N ALA A 67 15.12 2.61 0.99
CA ALA A 67 16.37 3.23 1.45
C ALA A 67 16.97 4.23 0.42
N ASP A 68 16.14 5.13 -0.10
CA ASP A 68 16.54 6.17 -1.05
C ASP A 68 16.34 7.57 -0.43
N VAL A 69 17.39 8.39 -0.47
CA VAL A 69 17.42 9.75 0.11
C VAL A 69 16.36 10.70 -0.45
N THR A 70 15.84 10.44 -1.64
CA THR A 70 14.76 11.24 -2.22
C THR A 70 13.42 10.97 -1.53
N ILE A 71 13.29 9.82 -0.86
CA ILE A 71 12.10 9.41 -0.12
C ILE A 71 12.09 10.03 1.28
N GLY A 72 10.99 10.72 1.59
CA GLY A 72 10.69 11.21 2.93
C GLY A 72 10.65 10.10 3.97
N ARG A 73 10.89 10.46 5.25
CA ARG A 73 10.82 9.49 6.37
C ARG A 73 9.44 8.84 6.49
N ARG A 74 8.39 9.64 6.35
CA ARG A 74 6.99 9.23 6.21
C ARG A 74 6.52 9.83 4.89
N HIS A 75 6.47 9.03 3.84
CA HIS A 75 6.24 9.55 2.48
C HIS A 75 4.78 9.39 2.07
N ALA A 76 4.24 8.19 2.20
CA ALA A 76 2.85 7.89 1.91
C ALA A 76 2.29 6.86 2.90
N VAL A 77 0.97 6.82 3.01
CA VAL A 77 0.26 5.80 3.77
C VAL A 77 -0.72 5.10 2.85
N LEU A 78 -0.70 3.78 2.88
CA LEU A 78 -1.75 2.93 2.37
C LEU A 78 -2.70 2.61 3.51
N ASP A 79 -3.99 2.81 3.29
CA ASP A 79 -5.04 2.49 4.24
C ASP A 79 -6.15 1.69 3.55
N PHE A 80 -6.91 0.93 4.34
CA PHE A 80 -8.04 0.15 3.84
C PHE A 80 -9.34 0.67 4.46
N HIS A 81 -10.18 1.26 3.62
CA HIS A 81 -11.52 1.71 4.01
C HIS A 81 -12.46 1.67 2.82
N ASP A 82 -13.76 1.71 3.08
CA ASP A 82 -14.81 1.59 2.05
C ASP A 82 -14.61 0.38 1.12
N ASN A 83 -14.11 -0.72 1.71
CA ASN A 83 -13.81 -1.97 1.04
C ASN A 83 -12.80 -1.84 -0.13
N ALA A 84 -11.90 -0.86 -0.04
CA ALA A 84 -10.86 -0.59 -1.03
C ALA A 84 -9.56 -0.09 -0.36
N PHE A 85 -8.45 -0.25 -1.06
CA PHE A 85 -7.18 0.37 -0.67
C PHE A 85 -7.10 1.79 -1.19
N TRP A 86 -6.57 2.67 -0.35
CA TRP A 86 -6.36 4.07 -0.65
C TRP A 86 -4.93 4.44 -0.32
N ILE A 87 -4.34 5.33 -1.13
CA ILE A 87 -3.04 5.91 -0.85
C ILE A 87 -3.17 7.41 -0.62
N GLN A 88 -2.44 7.88 0.39
CA GLN A 88 -2.32 9.30 0.71
C GLN A 88 -0.86 9.70 0.81
N ASP A 89 -0.50 10.76 0.09
CA ASP A 89 0.79 11.42 0.26
C ASP A 89 0.83 12.16 1.60
N GLN A 90 1.90 11.98 2.39
CA GLN A 90 2.05 12.59 3.72
C GLN A 90 2.84 13.91 3.66
N GLY A 91 2.69 14.68 2.58
CA GLY A 91 3.43 15.93 2.37
C GLY A 91 4.86 15.70 1.94
N SER A 92 5.08 14.70 1.09
CA SER A 92 6.40 14.40 0.56
C SER A 92 6.88 15.51 -0.38
N VAL A 93 8.21 15.72 -0.44
CA VAL A 93 8.81 16.81 -1.22
C VAL A 93 8.58 16.60 -2.72
N ASN A 94 8.80 15.39 -3.22
CA ASN A 94 8.67 15.11 -4.65
C ASN A 94 7.29 14.55 -5.02
N GLY A 95 6.45 14.22 -4.03
CA GLY A 95 5.10 13.71 -4.23
C GLY A 95 5.01 12.20 -4.45
N THR A 96 3.78 11.72 -4.28
CA THR A 96 3.34 10.38 -4.66
C THR A 96 2.54 10.43 -5.96
N TYR A 97 2.68 9.42 -6.78
CA TYR A 97 2.03 9.29 -8.08
C TYR A 97 1.36 7.92 -8.19
N VAL A 98 0.27 7.84 -8.92
CA VAL A 98 -0.42 6.59 -9.28
C VAL A 98 -0.56 6.58 -10.81
N ASN A 99 -0.08 5.54 -11.48
CA ASN A 99 0.00 5.39 -12.93
C ASN A 99 0.66 6.62 -13.61
N GLY A 100 1.73 7.14 -13.00
CA GLY A 100 2.44 8.33 -13.49
C GLY A 100 1.75 9.67 -13.23
N HIS A 101 0.56 9.70 -12.64
CA HIS A 101 -0.14 10.93 -12.27
C HIS A 101 0.06 11.25 -10.81
N ARG A 102 0.51 12.48 -10.51
CA ARG A 102 0.69 12.94 -9.12
C ARG A 102 -0.68 12.96 -8.43
N ILE A 103 -0.76 12.38 -7.24
CA ILE A 103 -2.00 12.42 -6.45
C ILE A 103 -2.09 13.72 -5.65
N GLU A 104 -3.32 14.19 -5.45
CA GLU A 104 -3.64 15.29 -4.56
C GLU A 104 -4.58 14.74 -3.49
N GLY A 105 -4.12 14.67 -2.24
CA GLY A 105 -4.88 14.04 -1.15
C GLY A 105 -4.89 12.51 -1.25
N GLU A 106 -6.05 11.91 -0.97
CA GLU A 106 -6.27 10.47 -1.01
C GLU A 106 -6.68 10.01 -2.42
N ARG A 107 -6.12 8.88 -2.86
CA ARG A 107 -6.43 8.25 -4.13
C ARG A 107 -6.81 6.80 -3.90
N ARG A 108 -8.02 6.42 -4.34
CA ARG A 108 -8.43 5.02 -4.40
C ARG A 108 -7.55 4.28 -5.38
N LEU A 109 -7.07 3.13 -4.95
CA LEU A 109 -6.28 2.24 -5.76
C LEU A 109 -7.14 1.16 -6.39
N GLN A 110 -6.72 0.77 -7.59
CA GLN A 110 -7.30 -0.32 -8.34
C GLN A 110 -6.25 -1.40 -8.60
N ASP A 111 -6.77 -2.56 -8.96
CA ASP A 111 -6.02 -3.62 -9.61
C ASP A 111 -5.16 -3.06 -10.75
N GLY A 112 -3.90 -3.44 -10.77
CA GLY A 112 -2.88 -3.03 -11.73
C GLY A 112 -2.26 -1.67 -11.48
N ASP A 113 -2.77 -0.85 -10.56
CA ASP A 113 -2.29 0.53 -10.37
C ASP A 113 -0.82 0.54 -9.96
N GLU A 114 -0.03 1.37 -10.65
CA GLU A 114 1.38 1.63 -10.39
C GLU A 114 1.57 2.81 -9.42
N ILE A 115 2.00 2.59 -8.17
CA ILE A 115 2.38 3.71 -7.29
C ILE A 115 3.85 4.11 -7.55
N LYS A 116 4.16 5.40 -7.49
CA LYS A 116 5.52 5.95 -7.49
C LYS A 116 5.65 7.01 -6.40
N SER A 117 6.52 6.79 -5.43
CA SER A 117 7.00 7.82 -4.49
C SER A 117 8.37 8.30 -4.94
N ALA A 118 8.58 9.62 -4.99
CA ALA A 118 9.77 10.22 -5.61
C ALA A 118 10.70 10.91 -4.60
#